data_AF-A0A9E3W372-F1
#
_entry.id   AF-A0A9E3W372-F1
#
_cell.length_a   1.000
_cell.length_b   1.000
_cell.length_c   1.000
_cell.angle_alpha   90.00
_cell.angle_beta   90.00
_cell.angle_gamma   90.00
#
_symmetry.space_group_name_H-M   'P 1'
#
loop_
_entity.id
_entity.type
_entity.pdbx_description
1 polymer ?
#
loop_
_entity_poly.entity_id
_entity_poly.type
_entity_poly.pdbx_seq_one_letter_code
_entity_poly.pdbx_strand_id
1 'polypeptide(L)'
;MKQLFLSLLLLLLMQYSLNAQRVDNVVVTQQDKNIVVAYDLLGLAEGQTATVSLYCSEDGGNSWGSKLRSVMGDVGEGIKSGYGKQIVWQLLEERERLTGDRISFEVRAMLSSKGAISADGFEMVFVKGGSFTMGCTSEQGNDCDGNEKPAHQVSLSDFYIGKYEVPQKQWQAIMGGNPSHFSNCDNCPVEQVSWNNVQE
;
A
#
# COMPACT_ATOMS: atom_id res chain seq x y z
N MET A 1 41.63 23.39 47.84
CA MET A 1 40.90 23.81 46.63
C MET A 1 40.71 22.58 45.75
N LYS A 2 39.49 22.03 45.74
CA LYS A 2 39.08 20.89 44.92
C LYS A 2 38.34 21.46 43.71
N GLN A 3 38.80 21.18 42.49
CA GLN A 3 38.04 21.38 41.26
C GLN A 3 38.14 20.06 40.49
N LEU A 4 37.07 19.26 40.57
CA LEU A 4 36.90 18.03 39.81
C LEU A 4 36.63 18.39 38.34
N PHE A 5 37.48 17.91 37.43
CA PHE A 5 37.17 17.85 36.00
C PHE A 5 36.16 16.72 35.76
N LEU A 6 34.88 17.05 35.81
CA LEU A 6 33.77 16.18 35.45
C LEU A 6 32.92 16.87 34.37
N SER A 7 33.42 17.01 33.14
CA SER A 7 32.58 17.52 32.04
C SER A 7 33.14 17.25 30.63
N LEU A 8 33.57 16.03 30.32
CA LEU A 8 33.89 15.69 28.92
C LEU A 8 33.45 14.27 28.48
N LEU A 9 32.41 13.73 29.11
CA LEU A 9 31.77 12.48 28.68
C LEU A 9 30.23 12.60 28.68
N LEU A 10 29.71 13.76 28.27
CA LEU A 10 28.28 14.02 28.11
C LEU A 10 28.01 14.88 26.86
N LEU A 11 28.72 14.59 25.76
CA LEU A 11 28.55 15.27 24.46
C LEU A 11 28.62 14.28 23.29
N LEU A 12 28.09 13.08 23.54
CA LEU A 12 27.63 12.19 22.47
C LEU A 12 26.26 11.62 22.80
N LEU A 13 25.37 12.46 23.36
CA LEU A 13 23.96 12.33 23.00
C LEU A 13 23.88 12.78 21.54
N MET A 14 24.26 11.88 20.63
CA MET A 14 23.65 11.88 19.30
C MET A 14 22.16 12.01 19.58
N GLN A 15 21.61 13.18 19.24
CA GLN A 15 20.19 13.36 19.11
C GLN A 15 19.76 12.37 18.03
N TYR A 16 19.53 11.12 18.42
CA TYR A 16 18.74 10.19 17.65
C TYR A 16 17.34 10.80 17.68
N SER A 17 17.13 11.78 16.81
CA SER A 17 15.80 12.13 16.36
C SER A 17 15.31 10.86 15.70
N LEU A 18 14.50 10.09 16.44
CA LEU A 18 13.57 9.14 15.85
C LEU A 18 12.70 9.99 14.93
N ASN A 19 13.13 10.16 13.68
CA ASN A 19 12.34 10.85 12.70
C ASN A 19 11.15 9.94 12.40
N ALA A 20 10.01 10.22 13.02
CA ALA A 20 8.75 9.69 12.56
C ALA A 20 8.50 10.26 11.17
N GLN A 21 8.03 9.40 10.26
CA GLN A 21 7.52 9.85 8.97
C GLN A 21 6.48 10.96 9.19
N ARG A 22 6.60 12.04 8.43
CA ARG A 22 5.66 13.16 8.51
C ARG A 22 5.37 13.77 7.15
N VAL A 23 4.18 14.34 7.05
CA VAL A 23 3.70 15.12 5.91
C VAL A 23 3.61 16.57 6.37
N ASP A 24 4.39 17.43 5.75
CA ASP A 24 4.48 18.86 6.09
C ASP A 24 4.14 19.73 4.87
N ASN A 25 3.96 21.04 5.10
CA ASN A 25 3.82 22.07 4.05
C ASN A 25 2.75 21.75 3.00
N VAL A 26 1.61 21.21 3.42
CA VAL A 26 0.49 20.90 2.52
C VAL A 26 -0.12 22.21 2.00
N VAL A 27 -0.09 22.39 0.69
CA VAL A 27 -0.67 23.54 -0.02
C VAL A 27 -1.62 23.02 -1.10
N VAL A 28 -2.82 23.58 -1.13
CA VAL A 28 -3.85 23.20 -2.11
C VAL A 28 -4.09 24.34 -3.07
N THR A 29 -4.09 24.05 -4.37
CA THR A 29 -4.42 25.01 -5.43
C THR A 29 -5.39 24.38 -6.42
N GLN A 30 -6.25 25.18 -7.02
CA GLN A 30 -7.04 24.75 -8.16
C GLN A 30 -6.34 25.15 -9.45
N GLN A 31 -6.20 24.22 -10.38
CA GLN A 31 -5.69 24.46 -11.73
C GLN A 31 -6.69 23.88 -12.73
N ASP A 32 -7.36 24.76 -13.48
CA ASP A 32 -8.47 24.41 -14.35
C ASP A 32 -9.55 23.57 -13.63
N LYS A 33 -9.69 22.31 -14.05
CA LYS A 33 -10.66 21.33 -13.52
C LYS A 33 -10.06 20.45 -12.42
N ASN A 34 -8.77 20.58 -12.14
CA ASN A 34 -8.05 19.74 -11.22
C ASN A 34 -7.74 20.47 -9.91
N ILE A 35 -7.59 19.69 -8.85
CA ILE A 35 -7.04 20.17 -7.58
C ILE A 35 -5.61 19.66 -7.47
N VAL A 36 -4.65 20.55 -7.25
CA VAL A 36 -3.24 20.23 -7.05
C VAL A 36 -2.90 20.42 -5.59
N VAL A 37 -2.46 19.35 -4.94
CA VAL A 37 -2.02 19.31 -3.55
C VAL A 37 -0.51 19.10 -3.52
N ALA A 38 0.22 20.16 -3.20
CA ALA A 38 1.66 20.11 -2.96
C ALA A 38 1.94 19.79 -1.49
N TYR A 39 2.99 19.00 -1.21
CA TYR A 39 3.37 18.65 0.15
C TYR A 39 4.84 18.22 0.24
N ASP A 40 5.37 18.16 1.46
CA ASP A 40 6.68 17.57 1.77
C ASP A 40 6.50 16.25 2.51
N LEU A 41 7.28 15.23 2.14
CA LEU A 41 7.33 13.95 2.84
C LEU A 41 8.70 13.76 3.47
N LEU A 42 8.76 13.80 4.80
CA LEU A 42 10.03 13.79 5.54
C LEU A 42 10.10 12.61 6.52
N GLY A 43 11.32 12.25 6.90
CA GLY A 43 11.58 11.28 7.97
C GLY A 43 11.59 9.81 7.58
N LEU A 44 11.53 9.47 6.28
CA LEU A 44 11.80 8.10 5.83
C LEU A 44 13.32 7.85 5.76
N ALA A 45 13.78 6.72 6.29
CA ALA A 45 15.17 6.29 6.19
C ALA A 45 15.53 5.85 4.76
N GLU A 46 16.83 5.69 4.49
CA GLU A 46 17.30 5.22 3.18
C GLU A 46 16.69 3.85 2.83
N GLY A 47 16.13 3.75 1.62
CA GLY A 47 15.44 2.54 1.14
C GLY A 47 14.01 2.35 1.67
N GLN A 48 13.53 3.19 2.59
CA GLN A 48 12.12 3.18 2.99
C GLN A 48 11.27 3.97 1.98
N THR A 49 10.03 3.51 1.83
CA THR A 49 8.99 4.19 1.06
C THR A 49 7.73 4.30 1.89
N ALA A 50 6.81 5.14 1.44
CA ALA A 50 5.48 5.25 2.00
C ALA A 50 4.40 5.03 0.95
N THR A 51 3.24 4.60 1.43
CA THR A 51 1.99 4.70 0.69
C THR A 51 1.36 6.04 1.02
N VAL A 52 1.18 6.89 0.02
CA VAL A 52 0.58 8.22 0.12
C VAL A 52 -0.86 8.16 -0.40
N SER A 53 -1.79 8.76 0.34
CA SER A 53 -3.22 8.79 0.02
C SER A 53 -3.77 10.18 0.25
N LEU A 54 -4.67 10.62 -0.63
CA LEU A 54 -5.34 11.90 -0.53
C LEU A 54 -6.80 11.71 -0.10
N TYR A 55 -7.26 12.56 0.80
CA TYR A 55 -8.63 12.61 1.30
C TYR A 55 -9.20 14.01 1.13
N CYS A 56 -10.51 14.08 0.89
CA CYS A 56 -11.26 15.32 0.83
C CYS A 56 -12.35 15.31 1.92
N SER A 57 -12.49 16.44 2.58
CA SER A 57 -13.57 16.76 3.51
C SER A 57 -14.39 17.91 2.95
N GLU A 58 -15.72 17.82 3.08
CA GLU A 58 -16.66 18.86 2.65
C GLU A 58 -17.20 19.69 3.84
N ASP A 59 -16.76 19.39 5.06
CA ASP A 59 -17.24 20.02 6.29
C ASP A 59 -16.11 20.66 7.13
N GLY A 60 -15.01 21.02 6.48
CA GLY A 60 -13.87 21.69 7.11
C GLY A 60 -12.98 20.77 7.94
N GLY A 61 -13.03 19.46 7.70
CA GLY A 61 -12.22 18.44 8.37
C GLY A 61 -12.91 17.77 9.56
N ASN A 62 -14.21 17.99 9.77
CA ASN A 62 -14.96 17.30 10.83
C ASN A 62 -15.21 15.83 10.46
N SER A 63 -15.41 15.56 9.17
CA SER A 63 -15.48 14.22 8.60
C SER A 63 -14.64 14.13 7.33
N TRP A 64 -14.12 12.94 7.06
CA TRP A 64 -13.29 12.65 5.89
C TRP A 64 -13.96 11.56 5.07
N GLY A 65 -14.06 11.77 3.75
CA GLY A 65 -14.57 10.76 2.82
C GLY A 65 -13.60 9.59 2.62
N SER A 66 -13.91 8.72 1.67
CA SER A 66 -12.98 7.66 1.24
C SER A 66 -11.73 8.26 0.59
N LYS A 67 -10.65 7.45 0.53
CA LYS A 67 -9.45 7.75 -0.25
C LYS A 67 -9.85 8.09 -1.69
N LEU A 68 -9.35 9.20 -2.21
CA LEU A 68 -9.59 9.63 -3.58
C LEU A 68 -8.87 8.70 -4.56
N ARG A 69 -9.50 8.44 -5.71
CA ARG A 69 -9.05 7.44 -6.68
C ARG A 69 -8.52 8.04 -7.97
N SER A 70 -9.14 9.12 -8.48
CA SER A 70 -8.74 9.76 -9.75
C SER A 70 -7.60 10.74 -9.51
N VAL A 71 -6.50 10.24 -8.93
CA VAL A 71 -5.33 11.03 -8.51
C VAL A 71 -4.08 10.57 -9.26
N MET A 72 -3.17 11.51 -9.56
CA MET A 72 -1.88 11.25 -10.20
C MET A 72 -0.74 12.03 -9.52
N GLY A 73 0.50 11.69 -9.85
CA GLY A 73 1.71 12.33 -9.31
C GLY A 73 2.34 11.54 -8.16
N ASP A 74 2.80 12.23 -7.14
CA ASP A 74 3.42 11.65 -5.94
C ASP A 74 2.37 11.06 -4.97
N VAL A 75 1.61 10.07 -5.43
CA VAL A 75 0.53 9.41 -4.69
C VAL A 75 0.56 7.90 -4.93
N GLY A 76 0.09 7.11 -3.98
CA GLY A 76 0.18 5.65 -4.03
C GLY A 76 1.42 5.11 -3.32
N GLU A 77 1.84 3.90 -3.66
CA GLU A 77 2.96 3.20 -3.03
C GLU A 77 4.33 3.69 -3.51
N GLY A 78 5.38 3.36 -2.75
CA GLY A 78 6.75 3.56 -3.20
C GLY A 78 7.26 5.00 -3.10
N ILE A 79 6.50 5.91 -2.49
CA ILE A 79 6.89 7.32 -2.40
C ILE A 79 8.01 7.49 -1.38
N LYS A 80 9.16 7.95 -1.86
CA LYS A 80 10.34 8.25 -1.04
C LYS A 80 10.24 9.62 -0.38
N SER A 81 11.03 9.85 0.66
CA SER A 81 11.15 11.19 1.25
C SER A 81 11.58 12.23 0.21
N GLY A 82 11.11 13.47 0.34
CA GLY A 82 11.46 14.58 -0.54
C GLY A 82 10.52 15.78 -0.36
N TYR A 83 10.98 16.93 -0.85
CA TYR A 83 10.24 18.20 -0.82
C TYR A 83 9.48 18.43 -2.14
N GLY A 84 8.42 19.24 -2.08
CA GLY A 84 7.70 19.75 -3.26
C GLY A 84 6.96 18.69 -4.07
N LYS A 85 6.53 17.61 -3.41
CA LYS A 85 5.76 16.54 -4.02
C LYS A 85 4.38 17.05 -4.41
N GLN A 86 3.80 16.49 -5.47
CA GLN A 86 2.50 16.95 -5.98
C GLN A 86 1.54 15.81 -6.26
N ILE A 87 0.33 15.92 -5.72
CA ILE A 87 -0.81 15.09 -6.07
C ILE A 87 -1.76 15.94 -6.89
N VAL A 88 -2.13 15.48 -8.08
CA VAL A 88 -3.16 16.10 -8.91
C VAL A 88 -4.41 15.23 -8.84
N TRP A 89 -5.51 15.79 -8.33
CA TRP A 89 -6.81 15.15 -8.33
C TRP A 89 -7.63 15.62 -9.53
N GLN A 90 -7.98 14.68 -10.40
CA GLN A 90 -8.89 14.85 -11.53
C GLN A 90 -10.34 14.85 -11.03
N LEU A 91 -10.75 15.95 -10.39
CA LEU A 91 -12.02 16.06 -9.67
C LEU A 91 -13.22 15.56 -10.49
N LEU A 92 -13.33 15.98 -11.76
CA LEU A 92 -14.47 15.65 -12.62
C LEU A 92 -14.49 14.21 -13.15
N GLU A 93 -13.42 13.43 -12.95
CA GLU A 93 -13.41 11.99 -13.23
C GLU A 93 -13.94 11.17 -12.05
N GLU A 94 -14.04 11.77 -10.86
CA GLU A 94 -14.50 11.09 -9.63
C GLU A 94 -15.81 11.65 -9.09
N ARG A 95 -16.05 12.96 -9.24
CA ARG A 95 -17.24 13.65 -8.72
C ARG A 95 -17.74 14.70 -9.70
N GLU A 96 -19.05 14.89 -9.77
CA GLU A 96 -19.63 15.96 -10.60
C GLU A 96 -19.27 17.37 -10.09
N ARG A 97 -19.20 17.56 -8.76
CA ARG A 97 -18.82 18.82 -8.10
C ARG A 97 -18.48 18.56 -6.63
N LEU A 98 -17.87 19.55 -5.98
CA LEU A 98 -17.79 19.63 -4.51
C LEU A 98 -18.99 20.41 -3.99
N THR A 99 -19.65 19.91 -2.94
CA THR A 99 -20.91 20.47 -2.45
C THR A 99 -20.83 21.15 -1.09
N GLY A 100 -19.74 20.95 -0.35
CA GLY A 100 -19.54 21.55 0.97
C GLY A 100 -19.07 23.00 0.96
N ASP A 101 -19.41 23.73 2.03
CA ASP A 101 -19.04 25.14 2.21
C ASP A 101 -17.60 25.32 2.70
N ARG A 102 -16.96 24.24 3.17
CA ARG A 102 -15.60 24.23 3.70
C ARG A 102 -14.85 23.00 3.21
N ILE A 103 -14.13 23.15 2.12
CA ILE A 103 -13.33 22.06 1.55
C ILE A 103 -11.97 22.00 2.23
N SER A 104 -11.63 20.83 2.79
CA SER A 104 -10.32 20.54 3.36
C SER A 104 -9.72 19.29 2.71
N PHE A 105 -8.40 19.26 2.59
CA PHE A 105 -7.66 18.12 2.06
C PHE A 105 -6.66 17.61 3.08
N GLU A 106 -6.50 16.30 3.14
CA GLU A 106 -5.51 15.64 4.00
C GLU A 106 -4.70 14.65 3.18
N VAL A 107 -3.38 14.83 3.22
CA VAL A 107 -2.42 13.87 2.68
C VAL A 107 -2.00 12.97 3.84
N ARG A 108 -2.35 11.69 3.75
CA ARG A 108 -1.91 10.67 4.71
C ARG A 108 -0.80 9.86 4.08
N ALA A 109 0.29 9.67 4.83
CA ALA A 109 1.39 8.84 4.39
C ALA A 109 1.67 7.78 5.46
N MET A 110 1.69 6.51 5.04
CA MET A 110 1.96 5.36 5.91
C MET A 110 3.23 4.66 5.45
N LEU A 111 4.11 4.31 6.38
CA LEU A 111 5.34 3.60 6.07
C LEU A 111 4.99 2.29 5.37
N SER A 112 5.55 2.06 4.18
CA SER A 112 5.40 0.79 3.50
C SER A 112 6.14 -0.26 4.35
N SER A 113 5.40 -1.20 4.95
CA SER A 113 6.01 -2.34 5.60
C SER A 113 6.85 -3.12 4.60
N LYS A 114 7.95 -3.71 5.05
CA LYS A 114 8.74 -4.65 4.27
C LYS A 114 7.87 -5.90 4.05
N GLY A 115 7.07 -5.87 3.00
CA GLY A 115 5.92 -6.74 2.72
C GLY A 115 4.89 -5.86 2.04
N ALA A 116 4.88 -5.89 0.70
CA ALA A 116 4.15 -4.95 -0.14
C ALA A 116 2.65 -5.10 0.12
N ILE A 117 2.05 -4.16 0.84
CA ILE A 117 0.59 -4.08 0.93
C ILE A 117 0.15 -3.34 -0.33
N SER A 118 -0.54 -4.03 -1.26
CA SER A 118 -1.07 -3.41 -2.48
C SER A 118 -2.06 -2.30 -2.14
N ALA A 119 -2.35 -1.42 -3.10
CA ALA A 119 -3.26 -0.29 -2.97
C ALA A 119 -4.67 -0.67 -2.47
N ASP A 120 -5.04 -1.94 -2.59
CA ASP A 120 -6.31 -2.57 -2.20
C ASP A 120 -6.24 -3.34 -0.87
N GLY A 121 -5.08 -3.31 -0.20
CA GLY A 121 -4.86 -3.91 1.11
C GLY A 121 -4.43 -5.38 1.08
N PHE A 122 -3.98 -5.92 -0.06
CA PHE A 122 -3.43 -7.27 -0.11
C PHE A 122 -1.97 -7.29 0.29
N GLU A 123 -1.58 -8.16 1.22
CA GLU A 123 -0.17 -8.45 1.45
C GLU A 123 0.37 -9.28 0.29
N MET A 124 1.29 -8.70 -0.46
CA MET A 124 1.97 -9.31 -1.60
C MET A 124 3.40 -9.69 -1.22
N VAL A 125 3.82 -10.86 -1.66
CA VAL A 125 5.18 -11.38 -1.50
C VAL A 125 5.91 -11.25 -2.83
N PHE A 126 7.08 -10.61 -2.81
CA PHE A 126 7.99 -10.61 -3.95
C PHE A 126 8.62 -11.98 -4.10
N VAL A 127 8.45 -12.59 -5.27
CA VAL A 127 9.10 -13.83 -5.66
C VAL A 127 10.15 -13.50 -6.70
N LYS A 128 11.42 -13.69 -6.32
CA LYS A 128 12.53 -13.50 -7.24
C LYS A 128 12.43 -14.55 -8.35
N GLY A 129 12.50 -14.09 -9.60
CA GLY A 129 12.51 -14.93 -10.78
C GLY A 129 13.74 -15.85 -10.81
N GLY A 130 13.57 -16.99 -11.47
CA GLY A 130 14.55 -18.05 -11.51
C GLY A 130 13.98 -19.29 -12.19
N SER A 131 14.75 -20.38 -12.13
CA SER A 131 14.34 -21.68 -12.63
C SER A 131 14.08 -22.64 -11.47
N PHE A 132 13.02 -23.43 -11.60
CA PHE A 132 12.71 -24.50 -10.64
C PHE A 132 12.16 -25.73 -11.34
N THR A 133 12.21 -26.87 -10.66
CA THR A 133 11.58 -28.11 -11.11
C THR A 133 10.10 -28.10 -10.73
N MET A 134 9.21 -28.02 -11.71
CA MET A 134 7.76 -28.15 -11.51
C MET A 134 7.33 -29.60 -11.73
N GLY A 135 6.41 -30.09 -10.90
CA GLY A 135 5.87 -31.45 -10.95
C GLY A 135 6.47 -32.37 -9.87
N CYS A 136 6.05 -33.62 -9.88
CA CYS A 136 6.43 -34.61 -8.88
C CYS A 136 7.88 -35.09 -9.06
N THR A 137 8.69 -34.93 -8.01
CA THR A 137 10.07 -35.40 -7.94
C THR A 137 10.15 -36.77 -7.26
N SER A 138 11.33 -37.40 -7.30
CA SER A 138 11.57 -38.69 -6.64
C SER A 138 11.32 -38.67 -5.13
N GLU A 139 11.43 -37.50 -4.49
CA GLU A 139 11.26 -37.33 -3.04
C GLU A 139 9.82 -37.60 -2.59
N GLN A 140 8.83 -37.40 -3.47
CA GLN A 140 7.40 -37.64 -3.20
C GLN A 140 6.95 -39.08 -3.53
N GLY A 141 7.82 -39.90 -4.12
CA GLY A 141 7.57 -41.32 -4.34
C GLY A 141 6.26 -41.63 -5.06
N ASN A 142 5.37 -42.37 -4.37
CA ASN A 142 4.10 -42.86 -4.89
C ASN A 142 2.90 -41.95 -4.57
N ASP A 143 3.13 -40.80 -3.92
CA ASP A 143 2.05 -39.89 -3.51
C ASP A 143 1.53 -39.04 -4.68
N CYS A 144 2.09 -39.20 -5.88
CA CYS A 144 1.83 -38.35 -7.03
C CYS A 144 0.93 -38.99 -8.07
N ASP A 145 -0.05 -38.21 -8.51
CA ASP A 145 -0.94 -38.56 -9.61
C ASP A 145 -0.23 -38.48 -10.97
N GLY A 146 -0.84 -39.10 -11.98
CA GLY A 146 -0.26 -39.17 -13.34
C GLY A 146 -0.10 -37.82 -14.03
N ASN A 147 -0.96 -36.85 -13.71
CA ASN A 147 -0.93 -35.49 -14.26
C ASN A 147 0.12 -34.58 -13.60
N GLU A 148 0.75 -35.01 -12.51
CA GLU A 148 1.86 -34.29 -11.87
C GLU A 148 3.22 -34.64 -12.49
N LYS A 149 3.25 -35.55 -13.47
CA LYS A 149 4.45 -36.10 -14.10
C LYS A 149 4.49 -35.76 -15.60
N PRO A 150 5.69 -35.66 -16.20
CA PRO A 150 7.00 -35.70 -15.54
C PRO A 150 7.37 -34.34 -14.92
N ALA A 151 8.26 -34.38 -13.93
CA ALA A 151 8.95 -33.19 -13.47
C ALA A 151 9.73 -32.54 -14.62
N HIS A 152 9.67 -31.21 -14.73
CA HIS A 152 10.32 -30.45 -15.79
C HIS A 152 10.78 -29.06 -15.29
N GLN A 153 11.75 -28.45 -15.98
CA GLN A 153 12.23 -27.12 -15.62
C GLN A 153 11.28 -26.03 -16.11
N VAL A 154 10.97 -25.09 -15.22
CA VAL A 154 10.18 -23.88 -15.52
C VAL A 154 11.00 -22.66 -15.10
N SER A 155 11.11 -21.67 -16.00
CA SER A 155 11.75 -20.38 -15.72
C SER A 155 10.72 -19.27 -15.70
N LEU A 156 10.70 -18.50 -14.61
CA LEU A 156 9.80 -17.36 -14.44
C LEU A 156 10.61 -16.08 -14.21
N SER A 157 10.07 -14.95 -14.71
CA SER A 157 10.58 -13.62 -14.36
C SER A 157 10.20 -13.27 -12.91
N ASP A 158 10.77 -12.19 -12.38
CA ASP A 158 10.36 -11.65 -11.09
C ASP A 158 8.85 -11.34 -11.08
N PHE A 159 8.16 -11.68 -10.00
CA PHE A 159 6.72 -11.40 -9.85
C PHE A 159 6.34 -11.18 -8.39
N TYR A 160 5.11 -10.73 -8.18
CA TYR A 160 4.49 -10.67 -6.86
C TYR A 160 3.30 -11.62 -6.83
N ILE A 161 3.07 -12.27 -5.68
CA ILE A 161 1.91 -13.12 -5.44
C ILE A 161 1.30 -12.79 -4.08
N GLY A 162 -0.02 -12.95 -3.95
CA GLY A 162 -0.70 -12.79 -2.66
C GLY A 162 -0.08 -13.72 -1.62
N LYS A 163 0.21 -13.20 -0.43
CA LYS A 163 0.71 -13.98 0.70
C LYS A 163 -0.32 -14.99 1.20
N TYR A 164 -1.60 -14.65 1.03
CA TYR A 164 -2.76 -15.44 1.40
C TYR A 164 -3.74 -15.50 0.23
N GLU A 165 -4.64 -16.47 0.26
CA GLU A 165 -5.81 -16.51 -0.62
C GLU A 165 -6.70 -15.28 -0.38
N VAL A 166 -7.50 -14.90 -1.38
CA VAL A 166 -8.37 -13.73 -1.30
C VAL A 166 -9.43 -13.92 -0.20
N PRO A 167 -9.48 -13.09 0.84
CA PRO A 167 -10.48 -13.14 1.89
C PRO A 167 -11.87 -12.72 1.42
N GLN A 168 -12.91 -13.32 2.00
CA GLN A 168 -14.31 -13.03 1.71
C GLN A 168 -14.67 -11.55 1.84
N LYS A 169 -14.18 -10.88 2.90
CA LYS A 169 -14.45 -9.43 3.09
C LYS A 169 -13.90 -8.57 1.96
N GLN A 170 -12.74 -8.94 1.39
CA GLN A 170 -12.10 -8.18 0.32
C GLN A 170 -12.83 -8.42 -0.99
N TRP A 171 -13.17 -9.69 -1.27
CA TRP A 171 -14.02 -10.03 -2.42
C TRP A 171 -15.33 -9.25 -2.39
N GLN A 172 -16.05 -9.26 -1.26
CA GLN A 172 -17.33 -8.56 -1.12
C GLN A 172 -17.20 -7.04 -1.27
N ALA A 173 -16.12 -6.44 -0.78
CA ALA A 173 -15.88 -5.00 -0.92
C ALA A 173 -15.69 -4.57 -2.39
N ILE A 174 -15.14 -5.44 -3.23
CA ILE A 174 -14.87 -5.17 -4.65
C ILE A 174 -16.05 -5.58 -5.54
N MET A 175 -16.53 -6.82 -5.36
CA MET A 175 -17.53 -7.45 -6.22
C MET A 175 -18.98 -7.24 -5.75
N GLY A 176 -19.19 -6.69 -4.55
CA GLY A 176 -20.52 -6.35 -4.03
C GLY A 176 -21.34 -7.53 -3.47
N GLY A 177 -20.77 -8.74 -3.42
CA GLY A 177 -21.43 -9.93 -2.87
C GLY A 177 -20.42 -10.97 -2.38
N ASN A 178 -20.88 -11.99 -1.64
CA ASN A 178 -20.06 -13.09 -1.15
C ASN A 178 -20.63 -14.43 -1.62
N PRO A 179 -19.99 -15.12 -2.59
CA PRO A 179 -20.48 -16.38 -3.13
C PRO A 179 -20.17 -17.59 -2.24
N SER A 180 -19.37 -17.40 -1.18
CA SER A 180 -18.87 -18.49 -0.34
C SER A 180 -20.01 -19.26 0.33
N HIS A 181 -19.95 -20.58 0.24
CA HIS A 181 -20.74 -21.49 1.06
C HIS A 181 -20.40 -21.34 2.54
N PHE A 182 -19.11 -21.27 2.88
CA PHE A 182 -18.64 -21.07 4.25
C PHE A 182 -18.53 -19.58 4.58
N SER A 183 -19.67 -18.89 4.64
CA SER A 183 -19.75 -17.42 4.68
C SER A 183 -19.63 -16.74 6.05
N ASN A 184 -19.56 -17.52 7.14
CA ASN A 184 -19.51 -16.96 8.51
C ASN A 184 -18.08 -16.54 8.94
N CYS A 185 -17.26 -16.03 8.01
CA CYS A 185 -15.87 -15.68 8.28
C CYS A 185 -15.29 -14.68 7.27
N ASP A 186 -15.12 -13.42 7.70
CA ASP A 186 -14.59 -12.33 6.88
C ASP A 186 -13.15 -12.55 6.37
N ASN A 187 -12.32 -13.21 7.19
CA ASN A 187 -10.89 -13.43 6.89
C ASN A 187 -10.62 -14.81 6.28
N CYS A 188 -11.66 -15.58 5.96
CA CYS A 188 -11.51 -16.88 5.30
C CYS A 188 -11.42 -16.70 3.78
N PRO A 189 -10.83 -17.65 3.05
CA PRO A 189 -10.79 -17.62 1.60
C PRO A 189 -12.20 -17.54 1.01
N VAL A 190 -12.35 -16.73 -0.04
CA VAL A 190 -13.55 -16.77 -0.86
C VAL A 190 -13.55 -18.07 -1.67
N GLU A 191 -14.71 -18.71 -1.75
CA GLU A 191 -14.91 -19.92 -2.56
C GLU A 191 -16.24 -19.88 -3.31
N GLN A 192 -16.49 -20.87 -4.17
CA GLN A 192 -17.56 -20.89 -5.18
C GLN A 192 -17.50 -19.78 -6.24
N VAL A 193 -16.31 -19.25 -6.48
CA VAL A 193 -16.04 -18.33 -7.58
C VAL A 193 -15.68 -19.11 -8.85
N SER A 194 -16.18 -18.65 -10.00
CA SER A 194 -15.80 -19.23 -11.29
C SER A 194 -14.49 -18.62 -11.81
N TRP A 195 -13.85 -19.30 -12.76
CA TRP A 195 -12.66 -18.78 -13.45
C TRP A 195 -12.93 -17.43 -14.13
N ASN A 196 -14.16 -17.19 -14.60
CA ASN A 196 -14.52 -15.91 -15.20
C ASN A 196 -14.63 -14.81 -14.14
N ASN A 197 -15.19 -15.09 -12.96
CA ASN A 197 -15.34 -14.08 -11.90
C ASN A 197 -13.99 -13.57 -11.39
N VAL A 198 -12.96 -14.41 -11.37
CA VAL A 198 -11.63 -14.00 -10.85
C VAL A 198 -10.79 -13.19 -11.84
N GLN A 199 -11.26 -12.99 -13.07
CA GLN A 199 -10.60 -12.17 -14.09
C GLN A 199 -11.24 -10.79 -14.29
N GLU A 200 -12.45 -10.59 -13.77
CA GLU A 200 -13.16 -9.30 -13.78
C GLU A 200 -12.54 -8.34 -12.76
#